data_AF-A0A382H8R5-F1
#
_entry.id   AF-A0A382H8R5-F1
#
_cell.length_a   1.000
_cell.length_b   1.000
_cell.length_c   1.000
_cell.angle_alpha   90.00
_cell.angle_beta   90.00
_cell.angle_gamma   90.00
#
_symmetry.space_group_name_H-M   'P 1'
#
loop_
_entity.id
_entity.type
_entity.pdbx_description
1 polymer ?
#
loop_
_entity_poly.entity_id
_entity_poly.type
_entity_poly.pdbx_seq_one_letter_code
_entity_poly.pdbx_strand_id
1 'polypeptide(L)' 'MSKKCELTGKIPLKGHKVSHANNKTKRRFLPNLKKVKFKSEI' A
#
# COMPACT_ATOMS: atom_id res chain seq x y z
N MET A 1 -13.16 -0.06 -2.39
CA MET A 1 -12.15 0.77 -3.08
C MET A 1 -10.83 0.03 -3.18
N SER A 2 -10.28 -0.11 -4.38
CA SER A 2 -8.92 -0.61 -4.55
C SER A 2 -7.96 0.40 -3.92
N LYS A 3 -7.12 0.00 -2.95
CA LYS A 3 -6.08 0.86 -2.35
C LYS A 3 -4.93 1.07 -3.33
N LYS A 4 -5.24 1.58 -4.52
CA LYS A 4 -4.32 1.88 -5.61
C LYS A 4 -4.08 3.39 -5.66
N CYS A 5 -2.84 3.81 -5.83
CA CYS A 5 -2.55 5.22 -6.09
C CYS A 5 -3.00 5.58 -7.51
N GLU A 6 -3.81 6.64 -7.65
CA GLU A 6 -4.32 7.11 -8.94
C GLU A 6 -3.22 7.68 -9.85
N LEU A 7 -2.21 8.33 -9.25
CA LEU A 7 -1.10 8.96 -10.00
C LEU A 7 0.03 7.98 -10.34
N THR A 8 0.41 7.12 -9.38
CA THR A 8 1.60 6.25 -9.51
C THR A 8 1.27 4.78 -9.69
N GLY A 9 -0.02 4.42 -9.66
CA GLY A 9 -0.47 3.04 -9.82
C GLY A 9 -0.09 2.09 -8.68
N LYS A 10 0.57 2.55 -7.60
CA LYS A 10 1.04 1.71 -6.48
C LYS A 10 -0.08 0.87 -5.88
N ILE A 11 0.15 -0.44 -5.77
CA ILE A 11 -0.82 -1.47 -5.33
C ILE A 11 -0.38 -2.06 -3.98
N PRO A 12 -1.29 -2.55 -3.13
CA PRO A 12 -0.92 -3.31 -1.94
C PRO A 12 -0.11 -4.56 -2.28
N LEU A 13 0.98 -4.80 -1.53
CA LEU A 13 1.82 -5.98 -1.71
C LEU A 13 1.45 -7.07 -0.69
N LYS A 14 1.64 -8.33 -1.08
CA LYS A 14 1.47 -9.50 -0.21
C LYS A 14 2.84 -10.00 0.22
N GLY A 15 3.00 -10.32 1.51
CA GLY A 15 4.23 -10.95 2.01
C GLY A 15 4.05 -11.58 3.39
N HIS A 16 5.16 -11.74 4.12
CA HIS A 16 5.17 -12.38 5.42
C HIS A 16 5.86 -11.49 6.48
N LYS A 17 5.38 -11.55 7.72
CA LYS A 17 6.14 -11.12 8.89
C LYS A 17 6.90 -12.34 9.41
N VAL A 18 8.22 -12.22 9.48
CA VAL A 18 9.13 -13.27 9.95
C VAL A 18 9.55 -12.92 11.38
N SER A 19 9.38 -13.85 12.33
CA SER A 19 9.85 -13.66 13.70
C SER A 19 11.35 -13.96 13.83
N HIS A 20 11.93 -13.71 15.00
CA HIS A 20 13.31 -14.09 15.30
C HIS A 20 13.55 -15.62 15.15
N ALA A 21 12.54 -16.43 15.49
CA ALA A 21 12.54 -17.88 15.26
C ALA A 21 12.16 -18.30 13.82
N ASN A 22 12.14 -17.37 12.86
CA ASN A 22 11.74 -17.58 11.47
C ASN A 22 10.29 -18.05 11.23
N ASN A 23 9.39 -17.87 12.21
CA ASN A 23 7.97 -18.17 12.01
C ASN A 23 7.34 -17.14 11.07
N LYS A 24 6.75 -17.62 9.97
CA LYS A 24 6.19 -16.78 8.90
C LYS A 24 4.68 -16.62 9.07
N THR A 25 4.21 -15.38 9.20
CA THR A 25 2.78 -15.05 9.24
C THR A 25 2.40 -14.18 8.04
N LYS A 26 1.27 -14.46 7.38
CA LYS A 26 0.82 -13.71 6.19
C LYS A 26 0.52 -12.25 6.58
N ARG A 27 1.03 -11.30 5.81
CA ARG A 27 0.79 -9.85 5.99
C ARG A 27 0.54 -9.17 4.64
N ARG A 28 -0.27 -8.12 4.66
CA ARG A 28 -0.46 -7.19 3.54
C ARG A 28 0.28 -5.89 3.83
N PHE A 29 1.06 -5.41 2.85
CA PHE A 29 1.70 -4.09 2.89
C PHE A 29 0.81 -3.10 2.14
N LEU A 30 0.28 -2.13 2.87
CA LEU A 30 -0.63 -1.14 2.31
C LEU A 30 0.15 0.13 1.94
N PRO A 31 -0.10 0.72 0.75
CA PRO A 31 0.44 2.03 0.43
C PRO A 31 -0.17 3.10 1.36
N ASN A 32 0.65 4.08 1.75
CA ASN A 32 0.20 5.22 2.56
C ASN A 32 -0.52 6.26 1.68
N LEU A 33 -1.74 5.92 1.23
CA LEU A 33 -2.56 6.79 0.40
C LEU A 33 -3.16 7.90 1.27
N LYS A 34 -2.87 9.15 0.93
CA LYS A 34 -3.48 10.34 1.55
C LYS A 34 -4.51 10.93 0.60
N LYS A 35 -5.65 11.36 1.15
CA LYS A 35 -6.65 12.11 0.40
C LYS A 35 -6.15 13.55 0.24
N VAL A 36 -5.80 13.93 -0.98
CA VAL A 36 -5.35 15.29 -1.32
C VAL A 36 -6.21 15.76 -2.50
N LYS A 37 -6.64 17.02 -2.46
CA LYS A 37 -7.34 17.64 -3.57
C LYS A 37 -6.31 18.36 -4.44
N PHE A 38 -6.18 17.96 -5.69
CA PHE A 38 -5.41 18.69 -6.69
C PHE A 38 -6.34 19.71 -7.35
N LYS A 39 -5.83 20.92 -7.60
CA LYS A 39 -6.51 21.92 -8.44
C LYS A 39 -5.84 21.89 -9.80
N SER A 40 -6.60 21.74 -10.89
CA SER A 40 -6.10 22.01 -12.23
C SER A 40 -6.28 23.48 -12.54
N GLU A 41 -5.32 24.08 -13.24
CA GLU A 41 -5.38 25.48 -13.71
C GLU A 41 -6.01 25.59 -15.12
N ILE A 42 -6.63 24.50 -15.59
CA ILE A 42 -7.40 24.44 -16.83
C ILE A 42 -8.87 24.70 -16.51
#